data_AF-A0A5Q4BTG9-F1
#
_entry.id   AF-A0A5Q4BTG9-F1
#
_cell.length_a   1.000
_cell.length_b   1.000
_cell.length_c   1.000
_cell.angle_alpha   90.00
_cell.angle_beta   90.00
_cell.angle_gamma   90.00
#
_symmetry.space_group_name_H-M   'P 1'
#
loop_
_entity.id
_entity.type
_entity.pdbx_description
1 polymer ?
#
loop_
_entity_poly.entity_id
_entity_poly.type
_entity_poly.pdbx_seq_one_letter_code
_entity_poly.pdbx_strand_id
1 'polypeptide(L)'
;MYSVVLLGIELMGHGCMIQWFCLTNVLIVLGPTHHYLRAGSRQGLSLGLCIVNIVGTIWTFAPFSFAVVMLPEIFDTPTYYTIGGFLTLYSVWCLYVVWQYPSKTRAADKSGYDPIW
;
A
#
# COMPACT_ATOMS: atom_id res chain seq x y z
N MET A 1 11.55 2.88 -20.76
CA MET A 1 11.21 2.68 -19.33
C MET A 1 12.30 1.95 -18.56
N TYR A 2 12.82 0.81 -19.07
CA TYR A 2 13.91 0.08 -18.42
C TYR A 2 15.20 0.89 -18.18
N SER A 3 15.54 1.79 -19.11
CA SER A 3 16.71 2.67 -19.01
C SER A 3 16.64 3.66 -17.85
N VAL A 4 15.44 4.13 -17.47
CA VAL A 4 15.25 5.02 -16.31
C VAL A 4 15.44 4.25 -15.00
N VAL A 5 14.93 3.01 -14.94
CA VAL A 5 15.12 2.11 -13.79
C VAL A 5 16.61 1.77 -13.61
N LEU A 6 17.31 1.44 -14.69
CA LEU A 6 18.74 1.15 -14.66
C LEU A 6 19.58 2.37 -14.23
N LEU A 7 19.25 3.56 -14.73
CA LEU A 7 19.90 4.80 -14.28
C LEU A 7 19.65 5.09 -12.79
N GLY A 8 18.44 4.85 -12.29
CA GLY A 8 18.14 4.98 -10.87
C GLY A 8 18.95 4.02 -9.99
N ILE A 9 19.15 2.77 -10.45
CA ILE A 9 20.00 1.79 -9.77
C ILE A 9 21.46 2.25 -9.74
N GLU A 10 22.00 2.66 -10.88
CA GLU A 10 23.39 3.11 -11.02
C GLU A 10 23.67 4.35 -10.17
N LEU A 11 22.78 5.35 -10.20
CA LEU A 11 22.99 6.62 -9.52
C LEU A 11 22.73 6.58 -8.01
N MET A 12 21.84 5.70 -7.52
CA MET A 12 21.47 5.64 -6.09
C MET A 12 22.17 4.51 -5.32
N GLY A 13 22.89 3.62 -6.01
CA GLY A 13 23.66 2.54 -5.41
C GLY A 13 22.90 1.22 -5.25
N HIS A 14 23.67 0.16 -5.01
CA HIS A 14 23.16 -1.20 -4.87
C HIS A 14 22.15 -1.30 -3.72
N GLY A 15 20.98 -1.88 -4.03
CA GLY A 15 19.89 -2.11 -3.07
C GLY A 15 18.88 -0.98 -2.92
N CYS A 16 19.11 0.19 -3.55
CA CYS A 16 18.19 1.32 -3.48
C CYS A 16 16.80 0.99 -4.06
N MET A 17 16.72 0.16 -5.11
CA MET A 17 15.43 -0.24 -5.69
C MET A 17 14.53 -0.98 -4.70
N ILE A 18 15.09 -1.86 -3.87
CA ILE A 18 14.31 -2.62 -2.88
C ILE A 18 13.79 -1.67 -1.79
N GLN A 19 14.61 -0.69 -1.38
CA GLN A 19 14.19 0.36 -0.45
C GLN A 19 13.05 1.21 -1.03
N TRP A 20 13.14 1.57 -2.31
CA TRP A 20 12.07 2.29 -3.01
C TRP A 20 10.78 1.48 -3.09
N PHE A 21 10.85 0.19 -3.43
CA PHE A 21 9.67 -0.68 -3.43
C PHE A 21 9.00 -0.75 -2.06
N CYS A 22 9.79 -0.91 -0.99
CA CYS A 22 9.28 -0.88 0.38
C CYS A 22 8.60 0.47 0.67
N LEU A 23 9.26 1.58 0.34
CA LEU A 23 8.72 2.93 0.53
C LEU A 23 7.40 3.14 -0.22
N THR A 24 7.31 2.71 -1.48
CA THR A 24 6.06 2.80 -2.26
C THR A 24 4.93 2.02 -1.61
N ASN A 25 5.20 0.82 -1.07
CA ASN A 25 4.18 0.05 -0.35
C ASN A 25 3.72 0.77 0.92
N VAL A 26 4.60 1.46 1.64
CA VAL A 26 4.21 2.32 2.76
C VAL A 26 3.30 3.46 2.30
N LEU A 27 3.66 4.14 1.21
CA LEU A 27 2.88 5.28 0.68
C LEU A 27 1.50 4.86 0.17
N ILE A 28 1.37 3.69 -0.45
CA ILE A 28 0.08 3.15 -0.91
C ILE A 28 -0.85 2.83 0.26
N VAL A 29 -0.30 2.47 1.43
CA VAL A 29 -1.09 2.23 2.64
C VAL A 29 -1.53 3.54 3.29
N LEU A 30 -0.63 4.53 3.38
CA LEU A 30 -0.90 5.80 4.06
C LEU A 30 -1.66 6.82 3.22
N GLY A 31 -1.37 6.91 1.93
CA GLY A 31 -1.90 7.94 1.01
C GLY A 31 -3.42 7.97 0.92
N PRO A 32 -4.10 6.82 0.76
CA PRO A 32 -5.56 6.77 0.66
C PRO A 32 -6.28 7.13 1.97
N THR A 33 -5.61 7.08 3.13
CA THR A 33 -6.28 7.22 4.43
C THR A 33 -6.98 8.56 4.58
N HIS A 34 -6.38 9.64 4.08
CA HIS A 34 -7.00 10.96 4.10
C HIS A 34 -8.35 10.97 3.36
N HIS A 35 -8.41 10.26 2.23
CA HIS A 35 -9.65 10.09 1.48
C HIS A 35 -10.66 9.21 2.21
N TYR A 36 -10.20 8.11 2.84
CA TYR A 36 -11.07 7.23 3.61
C TYR A 36 -11.78 7.99 4.72
N LEU A 37 -11.04 8.75 5.52
CA LEU A 37 -11.59 9.48 6.66
C LEU A 37 -12.55 10.62 6.27
N ARG A 38 -12.44 11.16 5.05
CA ARG A 38 -13.30 12.25 4.56
C ARG A 38 -14.54 11.78 3.79
N ALA A 39 -14.54 10.57 3.23
CA ALA A 39 -15.55 10.15 2.27
C ALA A 39 -16.96 9.98 2.85
N GLY A 40 -17.08 9.58 4.13
CA GLY A 40 -18.37 9.34 4.81
C GLY A 40 -19.27 8.26 4.19
N SER A 41 -18.87 7.67 3.06
CA SER A 41 -19.59 6.65 2.29
C SER A 41 -18.58 5.76 1.55
N ARG A 42 -19.01 4.57 1.11
CA ARG A 42 -18.15 3.69 0.28
C ARG A 42 -18.12 4.07 -1.20
N GLN A 43 -18.72 5.19 -1.61
CA GLN A 43 -18.77 5.61 -3.00
C GLN A 43 -17.36 6.08 -3.45
N GLY A 44 -16.82 5.51 -4.52
CA GLY A 44 -15.41 5.72 -4.91
C GLY A 44 -14.36 4.99 -4.07
N LEU A 45 -14.75 4.33 -2.97
CA LEU A 45 -13.84 3.50 -2.16
C LEU A 45 -13.94 2.02 -2.55
N SER A 46 -12.84 1.29 -2.40
CA SER A 46 -12.76 -0.14 -2.69
C SER A 46 -12.28 -0.90 -1.46
N LEU A 47 -13.15 -1.76 -0.91
CA LEU A 47 -12.76 -2.70 0.15
C LEU A 47 -11.69 -3.68 -0.34
N GLY A 48 -11.73 -4.05 -1.63
CA GLY A 48 -10.71 -4.88 -2.25
C GLY A 48 -9.33 -4.22 -2.20
N LEU A 49 -9.25 -2.90 -2.44
CA LEU A 49 -7.99 -2.17 -2.33
C LEU A 49 -7.46 -2.16 -0.89
N CYS A 50 -8.34 -2.00 0.10
CA CYS A 50 -7.93 -2.09 1.50
C CYS A 50 -7.37 -3.48 1.85
N ILE A 51 -7.96 -4.56 1.34
CA ILE A 51 -7.45 -5.94 1.53
C ILE A 51 -6.10 -6.12 0.84
N VAL A 52 -5.95 -5.62 -0.40
CA VAL A 52 -4.68 -5.68 -1.12
C VAL A 52 -3.58 -4.96 -0.35
N ASN A 53 -3.88 -3.83 0.30
CA ASN A 53 -2.92 -3.13 1.15
C ASN A 53 -2.48 -3.95 2.37
N ILE A 54 -3.40 -4.68 3.01
CA ILE A 54 -3.06 -5.59 4.11
C ILE A 54 -2.13 -6.71 3.62
N VAL A 55 -2.48 -7.36 2.49
CA VAL A 55 -1.64 -8.41 1.92
C VAL A 55 -0.27 -7.86 1.51
N GLY A 56 -0.24 -6.67 0.91
CA GLY A 56 0.99 -6.00 0.50
C GLY A 56 1.90 -5.66 1.69
N THR A 57 1.36 -5.19 2.81
CA THR A 57 2.15 -4.93 4.02
C THR A 57 2.72 -6.21 4.61
N ILE A 58 1.92 -7.27 4.73
CA ILE A 58 2.41 -8.58 5.18
C ILE A 58 3.52 -9.09 4.27
N TRP A 59 3.30 -9.07 2.95
CA TRP A 59 4.29 -9.56 1.99
C TRP A 59 5.58 -8.73 1.97
N THR A 60 5.49 -7.43 2.27
CA THR A 60 6.65 -6.53 2.31
C THR A 60 7.47 -6.76 3.57
N PHE A 61 6.83 -6.81 4.74
CA PHE A 61 7.53 -6.78 6.02
C PHE A 61 7.67 -8.14 6.70
N ALA A 62 7.16 -9.23 6.12
CA ALA A 62 7.38 -10.57 6.63
C ALA A 62 8.87 -10.96 6.60
N PRO A 63 9.33 -11.85 7.49
CA PRO A 63 10.71 -12.33 7.50
C PRO A 63 11.09 -13.11 6.23
N PHE A 64 10.10 -13.59 5.48
CA PHE A 64 10.30 -14.25 4.18
C PHE A 64 10.13 -13.29 2.99
N SER A 65 10.06 -11.97 3.22
CA SER A 65 9.87 -11.00 2.14
C SER A 65 11.10 -10.92 1.23
N PHE A 66 10.86 -10.50 -0.01
CA PHE A 66 11.94 -10.29 -0.98
C PHE A 66 13.00 -9.31 -0.48
N ALA A 67 12.61 -8.31 0.33
CA ALA A 67 13.54 -7.33 0.88
C ALA A 67 14.50 -7.98 1.90
N VAL A 68 13.98 -8.78 2.82
CA VAL A 68 14.76 -9.49 3.84
C VAL A 68 15.65 -10.55 3.20
N VAL A 69 15.14 -11.29 2.21
CA VAL A 69 15.89 -12.35 1.53
C VAL A 69 17.06 -11.79 0.70
N MET A 70 16.87 -10.64 0.04
CA MET A 70 17.89 -10.08 -0.85
C MET A 70 18.91 -9.19 -0.14
N LEU A 71 18.51 -8.48 0.92
CA LEU A 71 19.34 -7.52 1.65
C LEU A 71 19.12 -7.62 3.18
N PRO A 72 19.47 -8.76 3.79
CA PRO A 72 19.21 -9.00 5.21
C PRO A 72 19.93 -8.01 6.11
N GLU A 73 21.14 -7.54 5.76
CA GLU A 73 21.88 -6.53 6.55
C GLU A 73 21.12 -5.21 6.76
N ILE A 74 20.16 -4.89 5.88
CA ILE A 74 19.38 -3.66 5.94
C ILE A 74 17.99 -3.94 6.53
N PHE A 75 17.34 -5.03 6.10
CA PHE A 75 15.93 -5.27 6.38
C PHE A 75 15.66 -6.29 7.48
N ASP A 76 16.60 -7.17 7.83
CA ASP A 76 16.44 -8.11 8.94
C ASP A 76 16.75 -7.44 10.29
N THR A 77 16.02 -6.37 10.59
CA THR A 77 16.19 -5.58 11.80
C THR A 77 14.89 -5.48 12.59
N PRO A 78 14.95 -5.42 13.94
CA PRO A 78 13.74 -5.24 14.76
C PRO A 78 12.93 -4.00 14.38
N THR A 79 13.61 -2.92 13.96
CA THR A 79 12.97 -1.68 13.51
C THR A 79 12.14 -1.89 12.26
N TYR A 80 12.63 -2.67 11.29
CA TYR A 80 11.88 -2.98 10.08
C TYR A 80 10.58 -3.73 10.38
N TYR A 81 10.66 -4.76 11.21
CA TYR A 81 9.49 -5.57 11.58
C TYR A 81 8.49 -4.81 12.45
N THR A 82 8.95 -3.95 13.36
CA THR A 82 8.06 -3.12 14.18
C THR A 82 7.28 -2.13 13.33
N ILE A 83 7.93 -1.42 12.41
CA ILE A 83 7.27 -0.53 11.44
C ILE A 83 6.26 -1.32 10.59
N GLY A 84 6.66 -2.49 10.09
CA GLY A 84 5.78 -3.37 9.32
C GLY A 84 4.54 -3.81 10.10
N GLY A 85 4.70 -4.16 11.38
CA GLY A 85 3.61 -4.50 12.28
C GLY A 85 2.63 -3.33 12.45
N PHE A 86 3.14 -2.12 12.72
CA PHE A 86 2.32 -0.91 12.84
C PHE A 86 1.54 -0.62 11.55
N LEU A 87 2.20 -0.70 10.39
CA LEU A 87 1.55 -0.48 9.09
C LEU A 87 0.50 -1.54 8.77
N THR A 88 0.75 -2.79 9.14
CA THR A 88 -0.23 -3.87 8.97
C THR A 88 -1.47 -3.60 9.82
N LEU A 89 -1.30 -3.28 11.11
CA LEU A 89 -2.41 -2.91 12.00
C LEU A 89 -3.17 -1.67 11.49
N TYR A 90 -2.45 -0.67 11.02
CA TYR A 90 -3.03 0.54 10.44
C TYR A 90 -3.86 0.24 9.18
N SER A 91 -3.36 -0.64 8.30
CA SER A 91 -4.12 -1.05 7.10
C SER A 91 -5.40 -1.83 7.44
N VAL A 92 -5.36 -2.66 8.50
CA VAL A 92 -6.56 -3.32 9.05
C VAL A 92 -7.54 -2.31 9.62
N TRP A 93 -7.05 -1.30 10.34
CA TRP A 93 -7.88 -0.20 10.83
C TRP A 93 -8.55 0.57 9.69
N CYS A 94 -7.83 0.88 8.61
CA CYS A 94 -8.41 1.52 7.43
C CYS A 94 -9.50 0.66 6.79
N LEU A 95 -9.29 -0.66 6.66
CA LEU A 95 -10.32 -1.59 6.19
C LEU A 95 -11.56 -1.53 7.09
N TYR A 96 -11.36 -1.56 8.41
CA TYR A 96 -12.45 -1.50 9.38
C TYR A 96 -13.27 -0.21 9.25
N VAL A 97 -12.62 0.95 9.15
CA VAL A 97 -13.29 2.25 8.95
C VAL A 97 -14.13 2.23 7.66
N VAL A 98 -13.54 1.82 6.53
CA VAL A 98 -14.26 1.79 5.25
C VAL A 98 -15.40 0.76 5.28
N TRP A 99 -15.22 -0.35 5.99
CA TRP A 99 -16.25 -1.37 6.20
C TRP A 99 -17.39 -0.90 7.12
N GLN A 100 -17.26 0.20 7.86
CA GLN A 100 -18.41 0.77 8.57
C GLN A 100 -19.26 1.69 7.70
N TYR A 101 -18.71 2.22 6.61
CA TYR A 101 -19.45 3.16 5.77
C TYR A 101 -20.63 2.53 5.03
N PRO A 102 -21.69 3.30 4.74
CA PRO A 102 -22.84 2.82 4.00
C PRO A 102 -22.42 2.25 2.65
N SER A 103 -23.01 1.11 2.28
CA SER A 103 -22.73 0.42 1.02
C SER A 103 -23.06 1.29 -0.19
N LYS A 104 -22.35 1.07 -1.30
CA LYS A 104 -22.60 1.76 -2.56
C LYS A 104 -24.08 1.59 -2.96
N THR A 105 -24.79 2.71 -3.15
CA THR A 105 -26.16 2.70 -3.65
C THR A 105 -26.16 2.31 -5.12
N ARG A 106 -26.89 1.23 -5.45
CA ARG A 106 -26.99 0.65 -6.81
C ARG A 106 -27.49 1.64 -7.88
N ALA A 107 -28.10 2.76 -7.48
CA ALA A 107 -28.53 3.84 -8.36
C ALA A 107 -27.35 4.64 -8.95
N ALA A 108 -26.24 4.78 -8.21
CA ALA A 108 -25.03 5.42 -8.71
C ALA A 108 -24.21 4.50 -9.65
N ASP A 109 -24.47 3.19 -9.62
CA ASP A 109 -23.81 2.19 -10.45
C ASP A 109 -24.35 2.15 -11.89
N LYS A 110 -25.54 2.76 -12.12
CA LYS A 110 -26.21 2.80 -13.44
C LYS A 110 -26.15 4.17 -14.12
N SER A 111 -25.70 5.21 -13.42
CA SER A 111 -25.58 6.56 -13.95
C SER A 111 -24.18 6.75 -14.53
N GLY A 112 -24.03 6.36 -15.79
CA GLY A 112 -23.00 6.88 -16.69
C GLY A 112 -21.56 6.49 -16.32
N TYR A 113 -20.94 5.69 -17.19
CA TYR A 113 -19.51 5.80 -17.40
C TYR A 113 -19.18 7.26 -17.77
N ASP A 114 -18.86 8.10 -16.80
CA ASP A 114 -18.02 9.27 -17.06
C ASP A 114 -16.58 8.76 -17.01
N PRO A 115 -15.87 8.70 -18.16
CA PRO A 115 -14.50 8.25 -18.18
C PRO A 115 -13.62 9.20 -17.38
N ILE A 116 -12.60 8.63 -16.74
CA ILE A 116 -11.65 9.34 -15.88
C ILE A 116 -10.53 9.99 -16.72
N TRP A 117 -10.89 10.56 -17.88
CA TRP A 117 -10.00 11.37 -18.72
C TRP A 117 -10.69 12.65 -19.17
#